data_AF-A0A6I1E2Q4-F1
#
_entry.id   AF-A0A6I1E2Q4-F1
#
_cell.length_a   1.000
_cell.length_b   1.000
_cell.length_c   1.000
_cell.angle_alpha   90.00
_cell.angle_beta   90.00
_cell.angle_gamma   90.00
#
_symmetry.space_group_name_H-M   'P 1'
#
loop_
_entity.id
_entity.type
_entity.pdbx_description
1 polymer ?
#
loop_
_entity_poly.entity_id
_entity_poly.type
_entity_poly.pdbx_seq_one_letter_code
_entity_poly.pdbx_strand_id
1 'polypeptide(L)'
;MSFPKKTNLNFHLSGSRVYEVANGLDEFLKVLERDFFAEAKVQCNFDAETKKTDLVLGIHLNFGITESLHYLNKGSWGGMTFTEHNSVASSSFKDALLRLNQQNSYSIDIAEISFHFKDTSVVVSRLYDQSIPQQLGDILLMVSKHFVYLTKGLTEMPYEIFVPVFEDKTQKAGEPLQKHNDYFDFWGLYFEDEKQHQVMVYSLEEKRLNQDDLFLLE
;
A
#
# COMPACT_ATOMS: atom_id res chain seq x y z
N MET A 1 -13.82 20.04 39.63
CA MET A 1 -13.76 21.12 38.61
C MET A 1 -13.45 20.46 37.29
N SER A 2 -14.42 20.47 36.38
CA SER A 2 -14.42 19.69 35.15
C SER A 2 -14.32 20.66 33.98
N PHE A 3 -13.29 20.51 33.14
CA PHE A 3 -13.14 21.31 31.94
C PHE A 3 -14.25 20.96 30.92
N PRO A 4 -14.89 21.96 30.27
CA PRO A 4 -15.91 21.67 29.27
C PRO A 4 -15.23 21.21 27.97
N LYS A 5 -15.76 20.13 27.40
CA LYS A 5 -15.48 19.68 26.03
C LYS A 5 -15.86 20.80 25.05
N LYS A 6 -14.90 21.23 24.23
CA LYS A 6 -15.16 22.11 23.08
C LYS A 6 -15.84 21.29 21.98
N THR A 7 -17.13 21.52 21.80
CA THR A 7 -17.86 21.33 20.54
C THR A 7 -17.68 22.59 19.68
N ASN A 8 -17.48 22.41 18.37
CA ASN A 8 -17.68 23.35 17.22
C ASN A 8 -16.79 22.83 16.06
N LEU A 9 -17.19 22.73 14.79
CA LEU A 9 -18.13 23.53 14.00
C LEU A 9 -18.93 22.70 12.99
N ASN A 10 -20.15 23.18 12.71
CA ASN A 10 -20.96 22.89 11.53
C ASN A 10 -20.38 23.61 10.29
N PHE A 11 -20.40 22.96 9.11
CA PHE A 11 -20.52 23.64 7.82
C PHE A 11 -21.35 22.81 6.85
N HIS A 12 -22.32 23.48 6.22
CA HIS A 12 -23.14 22.99 5.12
C HIS A 12 -22.77 23.75 3.84
N LEU A 13 -22.59 23.00 2.75
CA LEU A 13 -22.99 23.26 1.34
C LEU A 13 -21.90 22.91 0.31
N SER A 14 -22.35 22.11 -0.66
CA SER A 14 -21.72 21.71 -1.92
C SER A 14 -20.74 20.52 -1.86
N GLY A 15 -21.27 19.32 -2.17
CA GLY A 15 -20.49 18.14 -2.59
C GLY A 15 -19.49 17.53 -1.59
N SER A 16 -19.62 17.83 -0.30
CA SER A 16 -18.57 17.53 0.67
C SER A 16 -18.51 16.06 1.06
N ARG A 17 -17.35 15.43 0.82
CA ARG A 17 -16.88 14.23 1.53
C ARG A 17 -17.18 14.42 3.02
N VAL A 18 -18.07 13.61 3.56
CA VAL A 18 -18.33 13.59 5.00
C VAL A 18 -17.18 12.81 5.62
N TYR A 19 -16.30 13.50 6.37
CA TYR A 19 -15.32 12.83 7.22
C TYR A 19 -16.08 12.19 8.39
N GLU A 20 -16.76 11.08 8.13
CA GLU A 20 -17.22 10.21 9.20
C GLU A 20 -15.96 9.53 9.75
N VAL A 21 -15.42 10.08 10.83
CA VAL A 21 -14.25 9.54 11.50
C VAL A 21 -14.62 8.15 11.99
N ALA A 22 -13.99 7.12 11.42
CA ALA A 22 -14.19 5.74 11.84
C ALA A 22 -13.82 5.59 13.32
N ASN A 23 -14.72 4.97 14.11
CA ASN A 23 -14.43 4.65 15.50
C ASN A 23 -13.25 3.68 15.55
N GLY A 24 -12.25 3.95 16.39
CA GLY A 24 -11.07 3.10 16.53
C GLY A 24 -9.94 3.38 15.54
N LEU A 25 -10.06 4.42 14.71
CA LEU A 25 -9.04 4.75 13.71
C LEU A 25 -7.70 5.11 14.37
N ASP A 26 -7.71 5.84 15.48
CA ASP A 26 -6.49 6.20 16.22
C ASP A 26 -5.77 4.96 16.77
N GLU A 27 -6.51 3.99 17.30
CA GLU A 27 -5.96 2.71 17.76
C GLU A 27 -5.41 1.89 16.61
N PHE A 28 -6.10 1.87 15.46
CA PHE A 28 -5.60 1.24 14.24
C PHE A 28 -4.26 1.86 13.83
N LEU A 29 -4.17 3.19 13.69
CA LEU A 29 -2.93 3.87 13.31
C LEU A 29 -1.79 3.60 14.28
N LYS A 30 -2.04 3.62 15.59
CA LYS A 30 -1.01 3.29 16.60
C LYS A 30 -0.42 1.89 16.46
N VAL A 31 -1.22 0.91 15.99
CA VAL A 31 -0.72 -0.42 15.69
C VAL A 31 0.28 -0.34 14.53
N LEU A 32 -0.07 0.35 13.45
CA LEU A 32 0.83 0.52 12.28
C LEU A 32 2.11 1.27 12.67
N GLU A 33 1.99 2.38 13.40
CA GLU A 33 3.14 3.17 13.85
C GLU A 33 4.11 2.35 14.70
N ARG A 34 3.57 1.54 15.63
CA ARG A 34 4.36 0.63 16.46
C ARG A 34 5.03 -0.45 15.63
N ASP A 35 4.28 -1.09 14.74
CA ASP A 35 4.73 -2.29 14.03
C ASP A 35 5.74 -1.96 12.93
N PHE A 36 5.60 -0.79 12.29
CA PHE A 36 6.51 -0.32 11.25
C PHE A 36 7.59 0.65 11.75
N PHE A 37 7.59 1.03 13.04
CA PHE A 37 8.45 2.09 13.59
C PHE A 37 8.38 3.39 12.78
N ALA A 38 7.15 3.83 12.50
CA ALA A 38 6.85 4.86 11.51
C ALA A 38 5.80 5.86 12.01
N GLU A 39 5.62 6.96 11.29
CA GLU A 39 4.46 7.84 11.42
C GLU A 39 3.39 7.43 10.40
N ALA A 40 2.15 7.22 10.84
CA ALA A 40 1.06 6.81 9.97
C ALA A 40 0.11 7.98 9.69
N LYS A 41 -0.13 8.26 8.41
CA LYS A 41 -1.12 9.23 7.94
C LYS A 41 -2.25 8.49 7.24
N VAL A 42 -3.46 9.02 7.36
CA VAL A 42 -4.65 8.43 6.73
C VAL A 42 -5.52 9.51 6.11
N GLN A 43 -6.05 9.19 4.93
CA GLN A 43 -7.18 9.89 4.34
C GLN A 43 -8.34 8.91 4.22
N CYS A 44 -9.55 9.39 4.52
CA CYS A 44 -10.77 8.59 4.43
C CYS A 44 -11.63 9.11 3.29
N ASN A 45 -11.98 8.22 2.36
CA ASN A 45 -12.95 8.47 1.31
C ASN A 45 -14.21 7.67 1.62
N PHE A 46 -15.25 8.37 2.08
CA PHE A 46 -16.54 7.75 2.37
C PHE A 46 -17.46 7.83 1.16
N ASP A 47 -18.04 6.70 0.79
CA ASP A 47 -19.09 6.59 -0.21
C ASP A 47 -20.43 6.28 0.49
N ALA A 48 -21.35 7.25 0.40
CA ALA A 48 -22.65 7.19 1.02
C ALA A 48 -23.60 6.18 0.35
N GLU A 49 -23.42 5.88 -0.94
CA GLU A 49 -24.25 4.95 -1.69
C GLU A 49 -23.90 3.50 -1.35
N THR A 50 -22.60 3.19 -1.38
CA THR A 50 -22.10 1.84 -1.08
C THR A 50 -21.91 1.58 0.42
N LYS A 51 -22.01 2.63 1.25
CA LYS A 51 -21.75 2.56 2.71
C LYS A 51 -20.38 1.98 3.01
N LYS A 52 -19.39 2.41 2.23
CA LYS A 52 -18.00 1.97 2.31
C LYS A 52 -17.09 3.15 2.61
N THR A 53 -16.12 2.93 3.48
CA THR A 53 -15.03 3.87 3.73
C THR A 53 -13.75 3.26 3.20
N ASP A 54 -13.15 3.93 2.22
CA ASP A 54 -11.84 3.58 1.70
C ASP A 54 -10.76 4.42 2.38
N LEU A 55 -9.77 3.73 2.96
CA LEU A 55 -8.59 4.33 3.57
C LEU A 55 -7.46 4.42 2.56
N VAL A 56 -6.81 5.58 2.49
CA VAL A 56 -5.52 5.79 1.84
C VAL A 56 -4.49 6.04 2.94
N LEU A 57 -3.54 5.12 3.09
CA LEU A 57 -2.58 5.10 4.18
C LEU A 57 -1.20 5.49 3.70
N GLY A 58 -0.53 6.39 4.42
CA GLY A 58 0.87 6.75 4.19
C GLY A 58 1.73 6.48 5.42
N ILE A 59 2.62 5.51 5.33
CA ILE A 59 3.53 5.07 6.38
C ILE A 59 4.90 5.70 6.14
N HIS A 60 5.29 6.65 6.99
CA HIS A 60 6.50 7.45 6.81
C HIS A 60 7.60 6.96 7.75
N LEU A 61 8.69 6.44 7.18
CA LEU A 61 9.78 5.83 7.90
C LEU A 61 10.98 6.75 7.94
N ASN A 62 11.73 6.72 9.05
CA ASN A 62 12.94 7.51 9.22
C ASN A 62 14.23 6.74 8.85
N PHE A 63 14.11 5.59 8.18
CA PHE A 63 15.20 4.73 7.72
C PHE A 63 15.04 4.38 6.23
N GLY A 64 16.12 3.87 5.64
CA GLY A 64 16.13 3.43 4.25
C GLY A 64 15.41 2.09 4.05
N ILE A 65 15.02 1.77 2.83
CA ILE A 65 14.34 0.51 2.53
C ILE A 65 15.22 -0.70 2.87
N THR A 66 16.53 -0.64 2.62
CA THR A 66 17.46 -1.75 2.91
C THR A 66 17.48 -2.11 4.42
N GLU A 67 17.46 -1.10 5.28
CA GLU A 67 17.40 -1.29 6.74
C GLU A 67 16.06 -1.94 7.13
N SER A 68 14.97 -1.47 6.55
CA SER A 68 13.61 -2.02 6.75
C SER A 68 13.54 -3.50 6.38
N LEU A 69 14.04 -3.86 5.19
CA LEU A 69 14.04 -5.22 4.67
C LEU A 69 14.92 -6.15 5.51
N HIS A 70 16.03 -5.65 6.06
CA HIS A 70 16.83 -6.41 7.02
C HIS A 70 16.05 -6.75 8.30
N TYR A 71 15.28 -5.81 8.85
CA TYR A 71 14.43 -6.07 10.01
C TYR A 71 13.21 -6.94 9.66
N LEU A 72 12.66 -6.81 8.45
CA LEU A 72 11.61 -7.68 7.92
C LEU A 72 12.07 -9.14 7.93
N ASN A 73 13.25 -9.39 7.36
CA ASN A 73 13.83 -10.74 7.25
C ASN A 73 14.21 -11.34 8.62
N LYS A 74 14.37 -10.50 9.65
CA LYS A 74 14.56 -10.94 11.04
C LYS A 74 13.26 -11.15 11.81
N GLY A 75 12.11 -10.85 11.20
CA GLY A 75 10.79 -10.94 11.84
C GLY A 75 10.54 -9.88 12.90
N SER A 76 11.27 -8.76 12.89
CA SER A 76 11.17 -7.69 13.89
C SER A 76 10.55 -6.41 13.35
N TRP A 77 9.97 -6.42 12.15
CA TRP A 77 9.38 -5.24 11.51
C TRP A 77 8.09 -5.61 10.76
N GLY A 78 7.13 -4.68 10.77
CA GLY A 78 5.84 -4.79 10.09
C GLY A 78 4.79 -5.60 10.84
N GLY A 79 5.07 -6.04 12.07
CA GLY A 79 4.09 -6.75 12.90
C GLY A 79 3.58 -8.05 12.26
N MET A 80 4.40 -8.66 11.41
CA MET A 80 4.12 -9.89 10.70
C MET A 80 5.09 -10.97 11.14
N THR A 81 4.60 -12.20 11.19
CA THR A 81 5.46 -13.38 11.34
C THR A 81 5.41 -14.19 10.07
N PHE A 82 6.51 -14.86 9.75
CA PHE A 82 6.65 -15.63 8.52
C PHE A 82 6.88 -17.11 8.85
N THR A 83 6.34 -17.99 8.00
CA THR A 83 6.62 -19.43 8.07
C THR A 83 8.03 -19.73 7.59
N GLU A 84 8.50 -20.96 7.80
CA GLU A 84 9.77 -21.45 7.23
C GLU A 84 9.84 -21.35 5.70
N HIS A 85 8.68 -21.26 5.03
CA HIS A 85 8.58 -21.12 3.58
C HIS A 85 8.52 -19.66 3.10
N ASN A 86 8.80 -18.68 3.96
CA ASN A 86 8.71 -17.25 3.64
C ASN A 86 7.33 -16.85 3.10
N SER A 87 6.28 -17.29 3.79
CA SER A 87 4.90 -16.82 3.63
C SER A 87 4.39 -16.23 4.94
N VAL A 88 3.46 -15.27 4.86
CA VAL A 88 2.88 -14.65 6.07
C VAL A 88 2.13 -15.68 6.90
N ALA A 89 2.54 -15.88 8.15
CA ALA A 89 1.89 -16.73 9.14
C ALA A 89 0.85 -15.96 9.97
N SER A 90 1.19 -14.73 10.36
CA SER A 90 0.27 -13.82 11.05
C SER A 90 0.56 -12.37 10.69
N SER A 91 -0.46 -11.51 10.79
CA SER A 91 -0.36 -10.10 10.49
C SER A 91 -1.22 -9.29 11.47
N SER A 92 -0.55 -8.59 12.38
CA SER A 92 -1.20 -7.65 13.30
C SER A 92 -1.92 -6.50 12.58
N PHE A 93 -1.46 -6.14 11.38
CA PHE A 93 -2.12 -5.18 10.48
C PHE A 93 -3.50 -5.68 10.06
N LYS A 94 -3.58 -6.93 9.58
CA LYS A 94 -4.86 -7.56 9.22
C LYS A 94 -5.81 -7.65 10.42
N ASP A 95 -5.28 -8.04 11.58
CA ASP A 95 -6.07 -8.12 12.82
C ASP A 95 -6.53 -6.74 13.31
N ALA A 96 -5.72 -5.70 13.11
CA ALA A 96 -6.09 -4.32 13.45
C ALA A 96 -7.21 -3.80 12.53
N LEU A 97 -7.14 -4.05 11.22
CA LEU A 97 -8.19 -3.67 10.29
C LEU A 97 -9.50 -4.42 10.57
N LEU A 98 -9.42 -5.71 10.93
CA LEU A 98 -10.58 -6.49 11.33
C LEU A 98 -11.25 -5.88 12.58
N ARG A 99 -10.46 -5.52 13.60
CA ARG A 99 -10.98 -4.84 14.81
C ARG A 99 -11.58 -3.48 14.50
N LEU A 100 -10.96 -2.71 13.59
CA LEU A 100 -11.51 -1.43 13.13
C LEU A 100 -12.90 -1.64 12.49
N ASN A 101 -13.03 -2.62 11.60
CA ASN A 101 -14.31 -2.98 10.99
C ASN A 101 -15.37 -3.39 12.03
N GLN A 102 -14.99 -4.18 13.05
CA GLN A 102 -15.92 -4.61 14.11
C GLN A 102 -16.48 -3.46 14.96
N GLN A 103 -15.79 -2.31 14.99
CA GLN A 103 -16.20 -1.12 15.75
C GLN A 103 -17.05 -0.14 14.93
N ASN A 104 -17.28 -0.42 13.64
CA ASN A 104 -17.98 0.46 12.72
C ASN A 104 -19.15 -0.27 12.06
N SER A 105 -20.21 0.48 11.73
CA SER A 105 -21.39 -0.07 11.05
C SER A 105 -21.24 -0.15 9.52
N TYR A 106 -20.18 0.47 8.99
CA TYR A 106 -19.86 0.52 7.58
C TYR A 106 -18.63 -0.32 7.29
N SER A 107 -18.52 -0.80 6.05
CA SER A 107 -17.33 -1.55 5.62
C SER A 107 -16.17 -0.58 5.46
N ILE A 108 -15.04 -0.90 6.10
CA ILE A 108 -13.80 -0.14 5.99
C ILE A 108 -12.78 -1.03 5.29
N ASP A 109 -12.21 -0.51 4.21
CA ASP A 109 -11.18 -1.20 3.45
C ASP A 109 -10.05 -0.24 3.09
N ILE A 110 -8.94 -0.78 2.60
CA ILE A 110 -7.76 0.01 2.23
C ILE A 110 -7.71 0.07 0.71
N ALA A 111 -7.83 1.27 0.17
CA ALA A 111 -7.71 1.52 -1.27
C ALA A 111 -6.24 1.57 -1.70
N GLU A 112 -5.38 2.15 -0.85
CA GLU A 112 -3.95 2.29 -1.12
C GLU A 112 -3.17 2.35 0.19
N ILE A 113 -1.98 1.75 0.20
CA ILE A 113 -0.98 1.95 1.25
C ILE A 113 0.37 2.29 0.61
N SER A 114 0.98 3.38 1.07
CA SER A 114 2.33 3.78 0.67
C SER A 114 3.30 3.68 1.84
N PHE A 115 4.48 3.12 1.60
CA PHE A 115 5.63 3.13 2.50
C PHE A 115 6.64 4.13 1.97
N HIS A 116 6.83 5.24 2.68
CA HIS A 116 7.80 6.26 2.33
C HIS A 116 9.07 6.06 3.15
N PHE A 117 10.08 5.45 2.53
CA PHE A 117 11.42 5.34 3.08
C PHE A 117 12.22 6.61 2.76
N LYS A 118 13.43 6.71 3.32
CA LYS A 118 14.34 7.84 3.01
C LYS A 118 14.80 7.88 1.56
N ASP A 119 14.88 6.73 0.91
CA ASP A 119 15.54 6.52 -0.38
C ASP A 119 14.58 6.06 -1.49
N THR A 120 13.35 5.65 -1.15
CA THR A 120 12.35 5.19 -2.12
C THR A 120 10.95 5.17 -1.49
N SER A 121 9.91 5.03 -2.30
CA SER A 121 8.55 4.75 -1.85
C SER A 121 8.05 3.43 -2.44
N VAL A 122 7.29 2.65 -1.67
CA VAL A 122 6.56 1.48 -2.17
C VAL A 122 5.08 1.76 -2.03
N VAL A 123 4.37 1.87 -3.16
CA VAL A 123 2.94 2.18 -3.22
C VAL A 123 2.19 0.92 -3.64
N VAL A 124 1.22 0.51 -2.83
CA VAL A 124 0.41 -0.68 -3.08
C VAL A 124 -1.06 -0.28 -3.25
N SER A 125 -1.60 -0.49 -4.43
CA SER A 125 -3.00 -0.23 -4.77
C SER A 125 -3.88 -1.46 -4.57
N ARG A 126 -5.16 -1.26 -4.26
CA ARG A 126 -6.13 -2.35 -4.10
C ARG A 126 -6.47 -3.02 -5.43
N LEU A 127 -6.53 -4.35 -5.43
CA LEU A 127 -7.00 -5.18 -6.55
C LEU A 127 -8.47 -5.58 -6.41
N TYR A 128 -8.84 -5.97 -5.19
CA TYR A 128 -10.16 -6.43 -4.80
C TYR A 128 -10.35 -6.18 -3.31
N ASP A 129 -11.57 -6.34 -2.80
CA ASP A 129 -11.86 -6.10 -1.39
C ASP A 129 -10.91 -6.88 -0.48
N GLN A 130 -10.27 -6.19 0.47
CA GLN A 130 -9.30 -6.76 1.41
C GLN A 130 -8.03 -7.33 0.76
N SER A 131 -7.71 -7.01 -0.50
CA SER A 131 -6.50 -7.53 -1.16
C SER A 131 -5.21 -7.05 -0.45
N ILE A 132 -5.13 -5.77 -0.07
CA ILE A 132 -3.99 -5.20 0.66
C ILE A 132 -3.76 -5.90 2.02
N PRO A 133 -4.73 -5.95 2.96
CA PRO A 133 -4.51 -6.61 4.26
C PRO A 133 -4.24 -8.12 4.15
N GLN A 134 -4.61 -8.75 3.04
CA GLN A 134 -4.29 -10.16 2.78
C GLN A 134 -2.87 -10.36 2.26
N GLN A 135 -2.38 -9.47 1.38
CA GLN A 135 -1.18 -9.71 0.57
C GLN A 135 0.03 -8.85 0.97
N LEU A 136 -0.16 -7.83 1.82
CA LEU A 136 0.87 -6.83 2.13
C LEU A 136 2.20 -7.45 2.60
N GLY A 137 2.15 -8.47 3.45
CA GLY A 137 3.38 -9.10 3.92
C GLY A 137 4.12 -9.88 2.83
N ASP A 138 3.39 -10.56 1.95
CA ASP A 138 3.99 -11.26 0.82
C ASP A 138 4.56 -10.26 -0.20
N ILE A 139 3.91 -9.11 -0.42
CA ILE A 139 4.43 -8.00 -1.23
C ILE A 139 5.76 -7.49 -0.65
N LEU A 140 5.82 -7.17 0.65
CA LEU A 140 7.05 -6.70 1.29
C LEU A 140 8.17 -7.75 1.23
N LEU A 141 7.85 -9.03 1.34
CA LEU A 141 8.82 -10.11 1.11
C LEU A 141 9.30 -10.17 -0.34
N MET A 142 8.43 -9.93 -1.32
CA MET A 142 8.83 -9.90 -2.73
C MET A 142 9.71 -8.68 -3.02
N VAL A 143 9.45 -7.52 -2.39
CA VAL A 143 10.36 -6.37 -2.43
C VAL A 143 11.74 -6.79 -1.91
N SER A 144 11.80 -7.47 -0.76
CA SER A 144 13.05 -8.02 -0.18
C SER A 144 13.79 -8.96 -1.15
N LYS A 145 13.07 -9.94 -1.71
CA LYS A 145 13.63 -10.96 -2.60
C LYS A 145 14.12 -10.39 -3.94
N HIS A 146 13.46 -9.36 -4.45
CA HIS A 146 13.75 -8.79 -5.76
C HIS A 146 14.58 -7.50 -5.70
N PHE A 147 14.93 -7.02 -4.51
CA PHE A 147 15.56 -5.72 -4.30
C PHE A 147 16.75 -5.41 -5.23
N VAL A 148 17.64 -6.39 -5.46
CA VAL A 148 18.79 -6.23 -6.36
C VAL A 148 18.36 -5.97 -7.82
N TYR A 149 17.28 -6.60 -8.28
CA TYR A 149 16.75 -6.42 -9.62
C TYR A 149 15.99 -5.10 -9.76
N LEU A 150 15.22 -4.73 -8.74
CA LEU A 150 14.49 -3.45 -8.68
C LEU A 150 15.45 -2.25 -8.74
N THR A 151 16.70 -2.44 -8.33
CA THR A 151 17.73 -1.39 -8.27
C THR A 151 18.76 -1.46 -9.41
N LYS A 152 18.40 -2.07 -10.55
CA LYS A 152 19.29 -2.27 -11.70
C LYS A 152 20.67 -2.86 -11.29
N GLY A 153 20.67 -3.79 -10.33
CA GLY A 153 21.90 -4.35 -9.77
C GLY A 153 22.56 -3.48 -8.70
N LEU A 154 21.77 -2.79 -7.86
CA LEU A 154 22.20 -1.84 -6.83
C LEU A 154 22.93 -0.60 -7.39
N THR A 155 22.84 -0.35 -8.69
CA THR A 155 23.48 0.80 -9.34
C THR A 155 22.58 2.03 -9.33
N GLU A 156 21.27 1.85 -9.30
CA GLU A 156 20.29 2.94 -9.39
C GLU A 156 19.05 2.58 -8.55
N MET A 157 18.59 3.48 -7.69
CA MET A 157 17.42 3.26 -6.83
C MET A 157 16.19 3.90 -7.49
N PRO A 158 15.08 3.18 -7.67
CA PRO A 158 13.83 3.82 -8.05
C PRO A 158 13.36 4.72 -6.90
N TYR A 159 12.93 5.95 -7.20
CA TYR A 159 12.32 6.80 -6.17
C TYR A 159 10.93 6.28 -5.78
N GLU A 160 10.28 5.51 -6.65
CA GLU A 160 8.99 4.88 -6.38
C GLU A 160 8.86 3.50 -7.04
N ILE A 161 8.26 2.56 -6.30
CA ILE A 161 7.88 1.21 -6.71
C ILE A 161 6.36 1.11 -6.56
N PHE A 162 5.65 0.97 -7.67
CA PHE A 162 4.19 0.90 -7.70
C PHE A 162 3.71 -0.53 -7.96
N VAL A 163 2.82 -1.03 -7.09
CA VAL A 163 2.41 -2.43 -7.01
C VAL A 163 0.88 -2.54 -7.01
N PRO A 164 0.26 -3.21 -7.98
CA PRO A 164 0.79 -3.70 -9.25
C PRO A 164 0.55 -2.71 -10.41
N VAL A 165 1.12 -3.01 -11.57
CA VAL A 165 0.81 -2.37 -12.86
C VAL A 165 0.22 -3.43 -13.79
N PHE A 166 -0.68 -3.01 -14.68
CA PHE A 166 -1.28 -3.92 -15.67
C PHE A 166 -0.86 -3.51 -17.07
N GLU A 167 -0.54 -4.50 -17.89
CA GLU A 167 -0.46 -4.28 -19.33
C GLU A 167 -1.85 -4.00 -19.87
N ASP A 168 -1.98 -2.92 -20.64
CA ASP A 168 -3.21 -2.58 -21.34
C ASP A 168 -3.37 -3.54 -22.54
N LYS A 169 -3.74 -4.79 -22.26
CA LYS A 169 -4.05 -5.74 -23.31
C LYS A 169 -5.35 -5.29 -23.94
N THR A 170 -5.26 -4.61 -25.08
CA THR A 170 -6.40 -4.35 -25.97
C THR A 170 -7.18 -5.65 -26.14
N GLN A 171 -8.30 -5.77 -25.44
CA GLN A 171 -9.07 -7.00 -25.38
C GLN A 171 -9.56 -7.31 -26.79
N LYS A 172 -9.14 -8.46 -27.34
CA LYS A 172 -9.80 -9.01 -28.52
C LYS A 172 -11.19 -9.46 -28.08
N ALA A 173 -12.22 -8.89 -28.70
CA ALA A 173 -13.61 -9.22 -28.41
C ALA A 173 -13.83 -10.75 -28.51
N GLY A 174 -14.18 -11.38 -27.39
CA GLY A 174 -14.50 -12.81 -27.32
C GLY A 174 -13.53 -13.69 -26.53
N GLU A 175 -12.40 -13.16 -26.04
CA GLU A 175 -11.59 -13.90 -25.06
C GLU A 175 -12.23 -13.84 -23.67
N PRO A 176 -12.33 -14.96 -22.93
CA PRO A 176 -12.75 -14.92 -21.53
C PRO A 176 -11.78 -14.03 -20.77
N LEU A 177 -12.30 -13.13 -19.91
CA LEU A 177 -11.52 -12.27 -19.00
C LEU A 177 -10.33 -13.07 -18.47
N GLN A 178 -9.11 -12.72 -18.91
CA GLN A 178 -7.91 -13.37 -18.42
C GLN A 178 -7.93 -13.27 -16.91
N LYS A 179 -7.86 -14.44 -16.29
CA LYS A 179 -8.01 -14.63 -14.86
C LYS A 179 -6.72 -14.17 -14.19
N HIS A 180 -6.88 -13.22 -13.28
CA HIS A 180 -5.92 -12.69 -12.30
C HIS A 180 -5.03 -11.55 -12.79
N ASN A 181 -5.53 -10.33 -12.53
CA ASN A 181 -4.69 -9.23 -12.08
C ASN A 181 -4.15 -9.65 -10.69
N ASP A 182 -2.89 -10.06 -10.61
CA ASP A 182 -2.24 -10.39 -9.34
C ASP A 182 -1.24 -9.29 -8.95
N TYR A 183 -0.93 -9.21 -7.66
CA TYR A 183 0.13 -8.33 -7.16
C TYR A 183 1.51 -8.74 -7.67
N PHE A 184 1.67 -9.98 -8.13
CA PHE A 184 2.98 -10.58 -8.36
C PHE A 184 3.33 -10.76 -9.84
N ASP A 185 2.61 -10.09 -10.74
CA ASP A 185 2.89 -10.14 -12.17
C ASP A 185 3.89 -9.04 -12.55
N PHE A 186 3.44 -7.77 -12.50
CA PHE A 186 4.20 -6.62 -12.95
C PHE A 186 4.16 -5.45 -11.97
N TRP A 187 5.32 -4.84 -11.73
CA TRP A 187 5.46 -3.62 -10.91
C TRP A 187 6.00 -2.46 -11.74
N GLY A 188 5.53 -1.25 -11.46
CA GLY A 188 6.06 -0.03 -12.05
C GLY A 188 7.24 0.48 -11.23
N LEU A 189 8.37 0.76 -11.86
CA LEU A 189 9.53 1.37 -11.23
C LEU A 189 9.79 2.73 -11.83
N TYR A 190 9.89 3.74 -10.98
CA TYR A 190 10.11 5.11 -11.38
C TYR A 190 11.47 5.58 -10.91
N PHE A 191 12.29 6.06 -11.85
CA PHE A 191 13.65 6.53 -11.62
C PHE A 191 13.77 8.02 -11.98
N GLU A 192 14.63 8.73 -11.25
CA GLU A 192 15.07 10.07 -11.62
C GLU A 192 16.23 9.95 -12.61
N ASP A 193 16.05 10.41 -13.85
CA ASP A 193 17.15 10.71 -14.77
C ASP A 193 17.32 12.23 -14.82
N GLU A 194 18.54 12.72 -15.08
CA GLU A 194 18.98 14.13 -14.97
C GLU A 194 18.10 15.11 -15.77
N LYS A 195 17.24 14.63 -16.67
CA LYS A 195 16.36 15.45 -17.52
C LYS A 195 14.92 14.96 -17.64
N GLN A 196 14.59 13.72 -17.27
CA GLN A 196 13.26 13.11 -17.46
C GLN A 196 12.97 12.05 -16.39
N HIS A 197 11.70 11.83 -16.06
CA HIS A 197 11.28 10.68 -15.26
C HIS A 197 11.30 9.43 -16.14
N GLN A 198 12.09 8.42 -15.76
CA GLN A 198 12.09 7.13 -16.45
C GLN A 198 11.13 6.18 -15.73
N VAL A 199 10.17 5.64 -16.48
CA VAL A 199 9.26 4.59 -15.98
C VAL A 199 9.66 3.26 -16.62
N MET A 200 9.70 2.21 -15.83
CA MET A 200 9.98 0.84 -16.29
C MET A 200 8.95 -0.12 -15.72
N VAL A 201 8.57 -1.12 -16.51
CA VAL A 201 7.74 -2.24 -16.05
C VAL A 201 8.67 -3.38 -15.66
N TYR A 202 8.55 -3.86 -14.44
CA TYR A 202 9.30 -4.99 -13.92
C TYR A 202 8.42 -6.24 -13.86
N SER A 203 8.79 -7.29 -14.60
CA SER A 203 8.17 -8.62 -14.47
C SER A 203 8.82 -9.38 -13.31
N LEU A 204 8.01 -9.80 -12.34
CA LEU A 204 8.49 -10.58 -11.20
C LEU A 204 8.85 -12.01 -11.61
N GLU A 205 8.06 -12.60 -12.52
CA GLU A 205 8.28 -13.96 -13.04
C GLU A 205 9.60 -14.03 -13.82
N GLU A 206 9.79 -13.13 -14.80
CA GLU A 206 10.99 -13.13 -15.65
C GLU A 206 12.22 -12.50 -14.98
N LYS A 207 12.01 -11.78 -13.86
CA LYS A 207 13.03 -10.96 -13.18
C LYS A 207 13.70 -9.96 -14.12
N ARG A 208 12.89 -9.31 -14.94
CA ARG A 208 13.36 -8.45 -16.03
C ARG A 208 12.67 -7.10 -16.01
N LEU A 209 13.45 -6.07 -16.31
CA LEU A 209 12.96 -4.72 -16.58
C LEU A 209 12.70 -4.56 -18.07
N ASN A 210 11.47 -4.18 -18.39
CA ASN A 210 11.03 -3.79 -19.72
C ASN A 210 10.86 -2.26 -19.74
N GLN A 211 11.45 -1.62 -20.74
CA GLN A 211 11.14 -0.23 -21.06
C GLN A 211 9.88 -0.24 -21.91
N ASP A 212 8.72 -0.20 -21.25
CA ASP A 212 7.46 0.07 -21.93
C ASP A 212 7.09 1.53 -21.68
N ASP A 213 6.64 2.21 -22.74
CA ASP A 213 6.09 3.57 -22.67
C ASP A 213 4.77 3.52 -21.87
N LEU A 214 4.88 3.59 -20.54
CA LEU A 214 3.73 3.74 -19.66
C LEU A 214 3.16 5.15 -19.83
N PHE A 215 2.02 5.25 -20.51
CA PHE A 215 1.17 6.43 -20.44
C PHE A 215 0.48 6.45 -19.07
N LEU A 216 0.92 7.33 -18.17
CA LEU A 216 0.12 7.70 -17.01
C LEU A 216 -1.19 8.32 -17.54
N LEU A 217 -2.32 7.65 -17.31
CA LEU A 217 -3.64 8.24 -17.53
C LEU A 217 -3.85 9.32 -16.45
N GLU A 218 -3.89 10.59 -16.87
CA GLU A 218 -4.33 11.74 -16.06
C GLU A 218 -5.83 11.66 -15.71
#